data_AF-A0A7D5T9A2-F1
#
_entry.id   AF-A0A7D5T9A2-F1
#
_cell.length_a   1.000
_cell.length_b   1.000
_cell.length_c   1.000
_cell.angle_alpha   90.00
_cell.angle_beta   90.00
_cell.angle_gamma   90.00
#
_symmetry.space_group_name_H-M   'P 1'
#
loop_
_entity.id
_entity.type
_entity.pdbx_description
1 polymer ?
#
loop_
_entity_poly.entity_id
_entity_poly.type
_entity_poly.pdbx_seq_one_letter_code
_entity_poly.pdbx_strand_id
1 'polypeptide(L)'
;MEVVISDAVKELIGKRGMKVADVEDVVKNGKAIQKKGTNHYLAQKKIGDVTAYVEYELESGILKKKANVKTAYSHRVKLVKVDHLEGESDWVYGSTPMHYATLQMEYMTVVRSGPGLASPDGSLLMAEEYLATKTLAAAEGLFEKKRA
;
A
#
# COMPACT_ATOMS: atom_id res chain seq x y z
N MET A 1 -15.25 11.74 -5.73
CA MET A 1 -15.37 10.71 -4.67
C MET A 1 -15.07 11.39 -3.35
N GLU A 2 -15.97 11.24 -2.37
CA GLU A 2 -15.79 11.74 -1.01
C GLU A 2 -14.93 10.73 -0.23
N VAL A 3 -13.97 11.20 0.57
CA VAL A 3 -13.11 10.35 1.41
C VAL A 3 -13.49 10.57 2.86
N VAL A 4 -13.87 9.49 3.54
CA VAL A 4 -14.35 9.52 4.92
C VAL A 4 -13.33 8.81 5.79
N ILE A 5 -12.81 9.51 6.80
CA ILE A 5 -11.82 9.01 7.74
C ILE A 5 -12.34 9.25 9.16
N SER A 6 -12.59 8.17 9.91
CA SER A 6 -13.02 8.27 11.31
C SER A 6 -11.89 8.80 12.20
N ASP A 7 -12.23 9.34 13.37
CA ASP A 7 -11.21 9.90 14.27
C ASP A 7 -10.24 8.83 14.79
N ALA A 8 -10.71 7.61 15.03
CA ALA A 8 -9.85 6.48 15.36
C ALA A 8 -8.83 6.18 14.25
N VAL A 9 -9.26 6.24 12.99
CA VAL A 9 -8.36 6.06 11.85
C VAL A 9 -7.40 7.25 11.71
N LYS A 10 -7.86 8.50 11.92
CA LYS A 10 -6.98 9.68 11.93
C LYS A 10 -5.87 9.58 12.98
N GLU A 11 -6.21 9.10 14.18
CA GLU A 11 -5.23 8.87 15.24
C GLU A 11 -4.20 7.80 14.84
N LEU A 12 -4.68 6.69 14.27
CA LEU A 12 -3.83 5.59 13.79
C LEU A 12 -2.85 6.04 12.70
N ILE A 13 -3.33 6.73 11.66
CA ILE A 13 -2.47 7.22 10.56
C ILE A 13 -1.50 8.29 11.06
N GLY A 14 -1.90 9.12 12.02
CA GLY A 14 -1.04 10.11 12.66
C GLY A 14 0.11 9.46 13.44
N LYS A 15 -0.17 8.39 14.20
CA LYS A 15 0.85 7.57 14.87
C LYS A 15 1.85 6.92 13.90
N ARG A 16 1.45 6.72 12.64
CA ARG A 16 2.29 6.19 11.55
C ARG A 16 3.01 7.28 10.76
N GLY A 17 2.88 8.55 11.17
CA GLY A 17 3.53 9.69 10.52
C GLY A 17 2.89 10.12 9.20
N MET A 18 1.67 9.67 8.90
CA MET A 18 0.97 10.02 7.67
C MET A 18 0.01 11.19 7.86
N LYS A 19 -0.13 12.03 6.83
CA LYS A 19 -1.09 13.14 6.84
C LYS A 19 -2.40 12.72 6.19
N VAL A 20 -3.51 13.27 6.69
CA VAL A 20 -4.85 13.07 6.09
C VAL A 20 -4.87 13.45 4.60
N ALA A 21 -4.21 14.55 4.23
CA ALA A 21 -4.14 15.00 2.83
C ALA A 21 -3.46 13.94 1.92
N ASP A 22 -2.43 13.26 2.40
CA ASP A 22 -1.74 12.21 1.65
C ASP A 22 -2.66 10.99 1.47
N VAL A 23 -3.40 10.62 2.52
CA VAL A 23 -4.41 9.54 2.46
C VAL A 23 -5.48 9.85 1.41
N GLU A 24 -6.01 11.07 1.41
CA GLU A 24 -6.99 11.49 0.42
C GLU A 24 -6.45 11.45 -1.01
N ASP A 25 -5.21 11.87 -1.20
CA ASP A 25 -4.55 11.88 -2.50
C ASP A 25 -4.30 10.45 -3.02
N VAL A 26 -3.89 9.51 -2.16
CA VAL A 26 -3.77 8.09 -2.51
C VAL A 26 -5.13 7.53 -2.95
N VAL A 27 -6.20 7.81 -2.22
CA VAL A 27 -7.54 7.30 -2.55
C VAL A 27 -8.05 7.88 -3.87
N LYS A 28 -7.79 9.16 -4.16
CA LYS A 28 -8.31 9.83 -5.35
C LYS A 28 -7.46 9.57 -6.61
N ASN A 29 -6.14 9.44 -6.45
CA ASN A 29 -5.18 9.48 -7.55
C ASN A 29 -4.17 8.31 -7.56
N GLY A 30 -4.31 7.34 -6.64
CA GLY A 30 -3.45 6.16 -6.57
C GLY A 30 -3.86 5.04 -7.52
N LYS A 31 -2.97 4.07 -7.69
CA LYS A 31 -3.30 2.78 -8.33
C LYS A 31 -3.97 1.90 -7.28
N ALA A 32 -5.13 1.33 -7.59
CA ALA A 32 -5.90 0.53 -6.64
C ALA A 32 -6.12 -0.90 -7.12
N ILE A 33 -5.99 -1.84 -6.18
CA ILE A 33 -6.44 -3.22 -6.33
C ILE A 33 -7.74 -3.40 -5.53
N GLN A 34 -8.58 -4.32 -5.98
CA GLN A 34 -9.87 -4.64 -5.37
C GLN A 34 -9.85 -6.07 -4.87
N LYS A 35 -10.40 -6.34 -3.68
CA LYS A 35 -10.59 -7.71 -3.23
C LYS A 35 -11.75 -8.34 -4.01
N LYS A 36 -11.50 -9.50 -4.64
CA LYS A 36 -12.39 -10.20 -5.59
C LYS A 36 -13.84 -10.22 -5.10
N GLY A 37 -14.75 -9.64 -5.89
CA GLY A 37 -16.20 -9.67 -5.62
C GLY A 37 -16.68 -8.77 -4.47
N THR A 38 -15.82 -7.91 -3.90
CA THR A 38 -16.17 -7.03 -2.78
C THR A 38 -16.03 -5.56 -3.17
N ASN A 39 -16.50 -4.64 -2.33
CA ASN A 39 -16.21 -3.20 -2.47
C ASN A 39 -14.95 -2.76 -1.72
N HIS A 40 -14.07 -3.69 -1.38
CA HIS A 40 -12.88 -3.45 -0.59
C HIS A 40 -11.67 -3.22 -1.50
N TYR A 41 -10.97 -2.10 -1.29
CA TYR A 41 -9.85 -1.65 -2.11
C TYR A 41 -8.60 -1.39 -1.28
N LEU A 42 -7.45 -1.62 -1.91
CA LEU A 42 -6.14 -1.16 -1.45
C LEU A 42 -5.54 -0.27 -2.55
N ALA A 43 -5.40 1.02 -2.28
CA ALA A 43 -4.74 1.96 -3.18
C ALA A 43 -3.30 2.23 -2.74
N GLN A 44 -2.41 2.49 -3.71
CA GLN A 44 -1.07 3.01 -3.46
C GLN A 44 -0.71 4.20 -4.32
N LYS A 45 0.16 5.05 -3.77
CA LYS A 45 0.80 6.15 -4.51
C LYS A 45 2.18 6.44 -3.91
N LYS A 46 3.12 6.80 -4.78
CA LYS A 46 4.40 7.37 -4.35
C LYS A 46 4.24 8.86 -4.07
N ILE A 47 4.61 9.30 -2.88
CA ILE A 47 4.59 10.69 -2.42
C ILE A 47 5.99 11.03 -1.90
N GLY A 48 6.74 11.80 -2.68
CA GLY A 48 8.15 12.04 -2.38
C GLY A 48 8.97 10.74 -2.41
N ASP A 49 9.67 10.44 -1.31
CA ASP A 49 10.48 9.23 -1.10
C ASP A 49 9.68 8.05 -0.54
N VAL A 50 8.40 8.25 -0.20
CA VAL A 50 7.55 7.26 0.46
C VAL A 50 6.55 6.66 -0.52
N THR A 51 6.32 5.35 -0.42
CA THR A 51 5.14 4.71 -1.00
C THR A 51 4.07 4.60 0.08
N ALA A 52 2.93 5.26 -0.14
CA ALA A 52 1.78 5.27 0.76
C ALA A 52 0.68 4.34 0.24
N TYR A 53 0.00 3.68 1.18
CA TYR A 53 -1.06 2.71 0.95
C TYR A 53 -2.29 3.09 1.76
N VAL A 54 -3.48 2.92 1.18
CA VAL A 54 -4.74 3.17 1.85
C VAL A 54 -5.72 2.05 1.54
N GLU A 55 -6.22 1.42 2.60
CA GLU A 55 -7.26 0.40 2.54
C GLU A 55 -8.61 1.06 2.85
N TYR A 56 -9.59 0.86 1.98
CA TYR A 56 -10.91 1.49 2.10
C TYR A 56 -12.03 0.63 1.52
N GLU A 57 -13.24 0.82 2.04
CA GLU A 57 -14.47 0.30 1.45
C GLU A 57 -15.14 1.38 0.61
N LEU A 58 -15.52 1.03 -0.61
CA LEU A 58 -16.24 1.92 -1.52
C LEU A 58 -17.75 1.73 -1.35
N GLU A 59 -18.42 2.75 -0.85
CA GLU A 59 -19.88 2.83 -0.84
C GLU A 59 -20.34 3.62 -2.08
N SER A 60 -21.14 2.98 -2.93
CA SER A 60 -21.74 3.60 -4.11
C SER A 60 -23.23 3.79 -3.88
N GLY A 61 -23.67 5.04 -3.73
CA GLY A 61 -25.08 5.42 -3.79
C GLY A 61 -25.43 6.05 -5.13
N ILE A 62 -26.73 6.27 -5.38
CA ILE A 62 -27.28 6.82 -6.64
C ILE A 62 -26.64 8.17 -7.03
N LEU A 63 -26.20 8.97 -6.05
CA LEU A 63 -25.71 10.34 -6.26
C LEU A 63 -24.24 10.58 -5.86
N LYS A 64 -23.62 9.69 -5.08
CA LYS A 64 -22.25 9.90 -4.57
C LYS A 64 -21.51 8.57 -4.34
N LYS A 65 -20.21 8.60 -4.62
CA LYS A 65 -19.24 7.55 -4.24
C LYS A 65 -18.46 8.02 -3.01
N LYS A 66 -18.49 7.23 -1.94
CA LYS A 66 -17.76 7.45 -0.68
C LYS A 66 -16.72 6.35 -0.49
N ALA A 67 -15.50 6.74 -0.14
CA ALA A 67 -14.44 5.83 0.26
C ALA A 67 -14.27 5.92 1.79
N ASN A 68 -14.69 4.88 2.51
CA ASN A 68 -14.54 4.79 3.95
C ASN A 68 -13.19 4.16 4.27
N VAL A 69 -12.24 4.98 4.71
CA VAL A 69 -10.87 4.53 5.00
C VAL A 69 -10.85 3.65 6.25
N LYS A 70 -10.23 2.47 6.13
CA LYS A 70 -10.06 1.50 7.21
C LYS A 70 -8.68 1.63 7.86
N THR A 71 -7.64 1.78 7.03
CA THR A 71 -6.26 1.95 7.49
C THR A 71 -5.42 2.64 6.41
N ALA A 72 -4.31 3.23 6.82
CA ALA A 72 -3.28 3.70 5.91
C ALA A 72 -1.89 3.45 6.50
N TYR A 73 -0.94 3.13 5.64
CA TYR A 73 0.44 2.83 6.02
C TYR A 73 1.39 3.23 4.90
N SER A 74 2.67 3.26 5.21
CA SER A 74 3.67 3.68 4.23
C SER A 74 5.04 3.11 4.54
N HIS A 75 5.91 3.07 3.54
CA HIS A 75 7.33 2.73 3.69
C HIS A 75 8.17 3.51 2.67
N ARG A 76 9.48 3.64 2.93
CA ARG A 76 10.46 4.25 2.02
C ARG A 76 11.21 3.23 1.16
N VAL A 77 11.01 1.94 1.42
CA VAL A 77 11.58 0.88 0.60
C VAL A 77 11.08 0.95 -0.84
N LYS A 78 11.99 0.81 -1.81
CA LYS A 78 11.67 0.74 -3.23
C LYS A 78 11.40 -0.72 -3.61
N LEU A 79 10.22 -1.00 -4.16
CA LEU A 79 9.92 -2.29 -4.78
C LEU A 79 10.46 -2.27 -6.21
N VAL A 80 11.44 -3.12 -6.51
CA VAL A 80 12.25 -3.04 -7.74
C VAL A 80 11.68 -3.93 -8.84
N LYS A 81 11.50 -5.23 -8.55
CA LYS A 81 10.99 -6.23 -9.49
C LYS A 81 10.44 -7.44 -8.75
N VAL A 82 9.76 -8.30 -9.49
CA VAL A 82 9.35 -9.63 -9.04
C VAL A 82 10.52 -10.58 -9.19
N ASP A 83 10.91 -11.26 -8.11
CA ASP A 83 11.86 -12.38 -8.17
C ASP A 83 11.12 -13.70 -8.44
N HIS A 84 9.97 -13.91 -7.79
CA HIS A 84 9.12 -15.08 -7.97
C HIS A 84 7.65 -14.75 -7.76
N LEU A 85 6.77 -15.24 -8.63
CA LEU A 85 5.32 -15.26 -8.41
C LEU A 85 4.94 -16.58 -7.74
N GLU A 86 4.06 -16.49 -6.74
CA GLU A 86 3.49 -17.63 -6.03
C GLU A 86 2.03 -17.83 -6.46
N GLY A 87 1.16 -18.27 -5.55
CA GLY A 87 -0.26 -18.44 -5.82
C GLY A 87 -1.00 -17.12 -6.05
N GLU A 88 -2.17 -17.22 -6.70
CA GLU A 88 -3.10 -16.10 -6.79
C GLU A 88 -3.50 -15.60 -5.39
N SER A 89 -3.60 -14.28 -5.26
CA SER A 89 -4.18 -13.63 -4.09
C SER A 89 -5.68 -13.41 -4.26
N ASP A 90 -6.31 -12.90 -3.20
CA ASP A 90 -7.69 -12.45 -3.23
C ASP A 90 -7.86 -11.09 -3.93
N TRP A 91 -6.78 -10.46 -4.39
CA TRP A 91 -6.80 -9.15 -5.01
C TRP A 91 -6.79 -9.20 -6.54
N VAL A 92 -7.42 -8.20 -7.16
CA VAL A 92 -7.40 -7.98 -8.62
C VAL A 92 -7.03 -6.54 -8.93
N TYR A 93 -6.22 -6.35 -9.97
CA TYR A 93 -5.95 -5.05 -10.57
C TYR A 93 -6.75 -4.92 -11.87
N GLY A 94 -7.88 -4.21 -11.81
CA GLY A 94 -8.87 -4.28 -12.88
C GLY A 94 -9.43 -5.70 -12.97
N SER A 95 -9.21 -6.38 -14.10
CA SER A 95 -9.56 -7.80 -14.29
C SER A 95 -8.39 -8.76 -14.06
N THR A 96 -7.18 -8.26 -13.82
CA THR A 96 -5.97 -9.08 -13.70
C THR A 96 -5.80 -9.57 -12.26
N PRO A 97 -5.69 -10.89 -12.01
CA PRO A 97 -5.37 -11.41 -10.69
C PRO A 97 -4.01 -10.94 -10.19
N MET A 98 -3.96 -10.42 -8.98
CA MET A 98 -2.70 -10.18 -8.26
C MET A 98 -2.25 -11.50 -7.62
N HIS A 99 -0.94 -11.70 -7.52
CA HIS A 99 -0.33 -12.88 -6.94
C HIS A 99 0.44 -12.51 -5.68
N TYR A 100 0.52 -13.45 -4.74
CA TYR A 100 1.59 -13.41 -3.75
C TYR A 100 2.92 -13.55 -4.48
N ALA A 101 3.93 -12.82 -4.02
CA ALA A 101 5.20 -12.75 -4.70
C ALA A 101 6.35 -12.54 -3.73
N THR A 102 7.52 -13.03 -4.12
CA THR A 102 8.79 -12.56 -3.58
C THR A 102 9.27 -11.39 -4.45
N LEU A 103 9.43 -10.22 -3.84
CA LEU A 103 9.84 -8.98 -4.47
C LEU A 103 11.28 -8.63 -4.11
N GLN A 104 12.03 -8.15 -5.10
CA GLN A 104 13.29 -7.47 -4.84
C GLN A 104 12.99 -6.07 -4.28
N MET A 105 13.49 -5.80 -3.09
CA MET A 105 13.29 -4.59 -2.32
C MET A 105 14.62 -3.88 -2.08
N GLU A 106 14.66 -2.57 -2.26
CA GLU A 106 15.86 -1.74 -2.12
C GLU A 106 15.65 -0.62 -1.11
N TYR A 107 16.56 -0.49 -0.15
CA TYR A 107 16.64 0.66 0.76
C TYR A 107 18.10 1.05 0.97
N MET A 108 18.44 2.33 0.77
CA MET A 108 19.81 2.85 0.92
C MET A 108 20.86 1.96 0.21
N THR A 109 20.62 1.61 -1.06
CA THR A 109 21.46 0.70 -1.89
C THR A 109 21.54 -0.76 -1.44
N VAL A 110 20.95 -1.11 -0.29
CA VAL A 110 20.87 -2.49 0.18
C VAL A 110 19.66 -3.16 -0.46
N VAL A 111 19.92 -4.26 -1.18
CA VAL A 111 18.89 -5.05 -1.85
C VAL A 111 18.62 -6.33 -1.07
N ARG A 112 17.34 -6.63 -0.82
CA ARG A 112 16.86 -7.87 -0.18
C ARG A 112 15.59 -8.34 -0.87
N SER A 113 15.32 -9.64 -0.79
CA SER A 113 14.04 -10.20 -1.22
C SER A 113 13.08 -10.24 -0.04
N GLY A 114 11.80 -9.95 -0.28
CA GLY A 114 10.75 -10.00 0.73
C GLY A 114 9.38 -10.26 0.12
N PRO A 115 8.39 -10.68 0.93
CA PRO A 115 7.05 -10.97 0.42
C PRO A 115 6.33 -9.70 -0.03
N GLY A 116 5.36 -9.84 -0.93
CA GLY A 116 4.49 -8.77 -1.37
C GLY A 116 3.44 -9.27 -2.37
N LEU A 117 2.78 -8.32 -3.03
CA LEU A 117 1.81 -8.57 -4.09
C LEU A 117 2.33 -8.04 -5.42
N ALA A 118 2.10 -8.79 -6.50
CA ALA A 118 2.47 -8.38 -7.84
C ALA A 118 1.40 -8.73 -8.89
N SER A 119 1.26 -7.89 -9.90
CA SER A 119 0.64 -8.29 -11.16
C SER A 119 1.57 -9.25 -11.91
N PRO A 120 1.06 -10.16 -12.76
CA PRO A 120 1.88 -11.14 -13.48
C PRO A 120 2.97 -10.51 -14.37
N ASP A 121 2.68 -9.32 -14.91
CA ASP A 121 3.60 -8.55 -15.75
C ASP A 121 4.56 -7.65 -14.94
N GLY A 122 4.45 -7.62 -13.61
CA GLY A 122 5.24 -6.77 -12.72
C GLY A 122 4.94 -5.27 -12.83
N SER A 123 3.90 -4.85 -13.55
CA SER A 123 3.52 -3.43 -13.72
C SER A 123 2.97 -2.79 -12.43
N LEU A 124 2.54 -3.61 -11.48
CA LEU A 124 2.11 -3.21 -10.15
C LEU A 124 2.74 -4.12 -9.10
N LEU A 125 3.52 -3.52 -8.20
CA LEU A 125 4.09 -4.16 -7.01
C LEU A 125 3.53 -3.44 -5.78
N MET A 126 3.15 -4.18 -4.75
CA MET A 126 2.60 -3.63 -3.51
C MET A 126 3.16 -4.38 -2.29
N ALA A 127 3.42 -3.65 -1.20
CA ALA A 127 3.74 -4.24 0.10
C ALA A 127 2.48 -4.29 0.97
N GLU A 128 2.35 -5.35 1.76
CA GLU A 128 1.25 -5.48 2.73
C GLU A 128 1.52 -4.72 4.03
N GLU A 129 0.45 -4.36 4.76
CA GLU A 129 0.51 -3.52 5.95
C GLU A 129 1.47 -4.05 7.03
N TYR A 130 1.45 -5.35 7.30
CA TYR A 130 2.27 -5.95 8.35
C TYR A 130 3.78 -5.82 8.05
N LEU A 131 4.17 -5.78 6.77
CA LEU A 131 5.55 -5.56 6.37
C LEU A 131 5.93 -4.10 6.57
N ALA A 132 5.10 -3.19 6.05
CA ALA A 132 5.36 -1.76 6.11
C ALA A 132 5.45 -1.25 7.56
N THR A 133 4.55 -1.72 8.43
CA THR A 133 4.44 -1.25 9.81
C THR A 133 5.38 -1.98 10.80
N LYS A 134 6.00 -3.09 10.40
CA LYS A 134 6.93 -3.86 11.25
C LYS A 134 8.28 -4.00 10.58
N THR A 135 8.44 -4.97 9.69
CA THR A 135 9.74 -5.40 9.15
C THR A 135 10.46 -4.27 8.41
N LEU A 136 9.75 -3.55 7.54
CA LEU A 136 10.33 -2.45 6.77
C LEU A 136 10.61 -1.25 7.66
N ALA A 137 9.69 -0.87 8.54
CA ALA A 137 9.91 0.20 9.52
C ALA A 137 11.13 -0.07 10.42
N ALA A 138 11.31 -1.31 10.88
CA ALA A 138 12.47 -1.70 11.68
C ALA A 138 13.77 -1.64 10.86
N ALA A 139 13.76 -2.13 9.61
CA ALA A 139 14.91 -2.05 8.72
C ALA A 139 15.31 -0.59 8.46
N GLU A 140 14.34 0.26 8.10
CA GLU A 140 14.55 1.69 7.87
C GLU A 140 15.18 2.37 9.10
N GLY A 141 14.62 2.14 10.30
CA GLY A 141 15.15 2.70 11.54
C GLY A 141 16.58 2.23 11.87
N LEU A 142 16.94 0.99 11.56
CA LEU A 142 18.30 0.47 11.73
C LEU A 142 19.29 1.12 10.76
N PHE A 143 18.90 1.33 9.50
CA PHE A 143 19.77 1.94 8.50
C PHE A 143 19.96 3.44 8.73
N GLU A 144 18.91 4.17 9.11
CA GLU A 144 19.03 5.59 9.45
C GLU A 144 19.93 5.81 10.68
N LYS A 145 19.84 4.96 11.70
CA LYS A 145 20.75 5.01 12.86
C LYS A 145 22.21 4.75 12.52
N LYS A 146 22.50 3.96 11.48
CA LYS A 146 23.88 3.69 11.03
C LYS A 146 24.45 4.82 10.17
N ARG A 147 23.61 5.72 9.68
CA ARG A 147 23.99 6.87 8.86
C ARG A 147 24.33 8.12 9.70
N ALA A 148 23.70 8.24 10.88
CA ALA A 148 24.00 9.25 11.90
C ALA A 148 25.26 8.89 12.69
#